data_AF-A0A1G1YGK2-F1
#
_entry.id   AF-A0A1G1YGK2-F1
#
_cell.length_a   1.000
_cell.length_b   1.000
_cell.length_c   1.000
_cell.angle_alpha   90.00
_cell.angle_beta   90.00
_cell.angle_gamma   90.00
#
_symmetry.space_group_name_H-M   'P 1'
#
loop_
_entity.id
_entity.type
_entity.pdbx_description
1 polymer ?
#
loop_
_entity_poly.entity_id
_entity_poly.type
_entity_poly.pdbx_seq_one_letter_code
_entity_poly.pdbx_strand_id
1 'polypeptide(L)'
;MDNVIRVSVSEASRLFGVEPKTIRRALKSQQLKYIVVQGRYKINFNSLLEWSQGRTSIKNKLANRGIGQYVDKWKIKNKLFSPNPELIHRGEKKP
;
A
#
# COMPACT_ATOMS: atom_id res chain seq x y z
N MET A 1 14.92 -14.38 3.79
CA MET A 1 13.56 -14.94 3.67
C MET A 1 12.59 -13.78 3.74
N ASP A 2 11.93 -13.44 2.64
CA ASP A 2 10.88 -12.43 2.68
C ASP A 2 9.64 -13.02 3.34
N ASN A 3 9.23 -12.47 4.48
CA ASN A 3 8.02 -12.88 5.18
C ASN A 3 6.79 -12.42 4.38
N VAL A 4 6.33 -13.26 3.46
CA VAL A 4 5.17 -12.97 2.60
C VAL A 4 3.88 -13.10 3.40
N ILE A 5 3.36 -11.97 3.85
CA ILE A 5 2.04 -11.89 4.50
C ILE A 5 0.96 -11.93 3.41
N ARG A 6 0.02 -12.87 3.55
CA ARG A 6 -1.13 -13.01 2.65
C ARG A 6 -2.43 -12.86 3.42
N VAL A 7 -3.34 -12.08 2.88
CA VAL A 7 -4.65 -11.79 3.49
C VAL A 7 -5.78 -12.14 2.54
N SER A 8 -6.91 -12.56 3.09
CA SER A 8 -8.15 -12.72 2.35
C SER A 8 -8.77 -11.36 1.98
N VAL A 9 -9.77 -11.38 1.09
CA VAL A 9 -10.51 -10.17 0.69
C VAL A 9 -11.19 -9.49 1.89
N SER A 10 -11.75 -10.27 2.82
CA SER A 10 -12.46 -9.72 4.00
C SER A 10 -11.49 -9.13 5.02
N GLU A 11 -10.35 -9.78 5.25
CA GLU A 11 -9.28 -9.23 6.09
C GLU A 11 -8.70 -7.96 5.50
N ALA A 12 -8.39 -7.95 4.21
CA ALA A 12 -7.95 -6.75 3.48
C ALA A 12 -8.94 -5.59 3.64
N SER A 13 -10.24 -5.87 3.52
CA SER A 13 -11.30 -4.86 3.66
C SER A 13 -11.31 -4.23 5.05
N ARG A 14 -11.23 -5.05 6.11
CA ARG A 14 -11.18 -4.57 7.49
C ARG A 14 -9.90 -3.81 7.80
N LEU A 15 -8.75 -4.34 7.39
CA LEU A 15 -7.45 -3.70 7.63
C LEU A 15 -7.32 -2.34 6.94
N PHE A 16 -7.91 -2.17 5.76
CA PHE A 16 -7.79 -0.93 4.99
C PHE A 16 -9.00 0.00 5.13
N GLY A 17 -10.01 -0.38 5.92
CA GLY A 17 -11.23 0.42 6.10
C GLY A 17 -12.00 0.63 4.78
N VAL A 18 -11.93 -0.34 3.87
CA VAL A 18 -12.59 -0.29 2.56
C VAL A 18 -13.63 -1.39 2.38
N GLU A 19 -14.59 -1.15 1.51
CA GLU A 19 -15.62 -2.13 1.19
C GLU A 19 -15.04 -3.31 0.37
N PRO A 20 -15.46 -4.57 0.62
CA PRO A 20 -14.99 -5.74 -0.14
C PRO A 20 -15.13 -5.62 -1.66
N LYS A 21 -16.16 -4.92 -2.14
CA LYS A 21 -16.35 -4.64 -3.58
C LYS A 21 -15.17 -3.87 -4.17
N THR A 22 -14.57 -2.96 -3.41
CA THR A 22 -13.39 -2.17 -3.83
C THR A 22 -12.18 -3.07 -4.04
N ILE A 23 -11.93 -4.00 -3.11
CA ILE A 23 -10.84 -4.97 -3.22
C ILE A 23 -11.08 -5.92 -4.40
N ARG A 24 -12.31 -6.45 -4.55
CA ARG A 24 -12.67 -7.31 -5.70
C ARG A 24 -12.50 -6.60 -7.04
N ARG A 25 -12.85 -5.32 -7.11
CA ARG A 25 -12.62 -4.49 -8.31
C ARG A 25 -11.13 -4.35 -8.61
N ALA A 26 -10.30 -4.12 -7.60
CA ALA A 26 -8.85 -4.03 -7.76
C ALA A 26 -8.21 -5.36 -8.20
N LEU A 27 -8.74 -6.49 -7.73
CA LEU A 27 -8.35 -7.82 -8.22
C LEU A 27 -8.75 -8.02 -9.69
N LYS A 28 -9.97 -7.62 -10.07
CA LYS A 28 -10.45 -7.70 -11.45
C LYS A 28 -9.64 -6.82 -12.41
N SER A 29 -9.22 -5.64 -11.97
CA SER A 29 -8.36 -4.74 -12.74
C SER A 29 -6.87 -5.06 -12.64
N GLN A 30 -6.50 -6.22 -12.07
CA GLN A 30 -5.12 -6.72 -11.98
C GLN A 30 -4.14 -5.77 -11.26
N GLN A 31 -4.65 -4.94 -10.35
CA GLN A 31 -3.83 -3.95 -9.61
C GLN A 31 -3.18 -4.53 -8.35
N LEU A 32 -3.58 -5.74 -7.96
CA LEU A 32 -3.13 -6.41 -6.75
C LEU A 32 -2.51 -7.75 -7.10
N LYS A 33 -1.36 -8.05 -6.49
CA LYS A 33 -0.74 -9.38 -6.56
C LYS A 33 -1.50 -10.34 -5.63
N TYR A 34 -1.93 -11.47 -6.16
CA TYR A 34 -2.64 -12.49 -5.38
C TYR A 34 -2.31 -13.90 -5.87
N ILE A 35 -2.62 -14.88 -5.03
CA ILE A 35 -2.69 -16.30 -5.40
C ILE A 35 -4.08 -16.83 -5.03
N VAL A 36 -4.49 -17.93 -5.66
CA VAL A 36 -5.74 -18.63 -5.31
C VAL A 36 -5.37 -19.92 -4.58
N VAL A 37 -5.89 -20.09 -3.38
CA VAL A 37 -5.71 -21.30 -2.56
C VAL A 37 -7.09 -21.83 -2.21
N GLN A 38 -7.39 -23.07 -2.62
CA GLN A 38 -8.70 -23.72 -2.39
C GLN A 38 -9.89 -22.84 -2.83
N GLY A 39 -9.79 -22.23 -4.02
CA GLY A 39 -10.84 -21.35 -4.56
C GLY A 39 -10.99 -20.00 -3.86
N ARG A 40 -10.08 -19.65 -2.93
CA ARG A 40 -10.11 -18.38 -2.19
C ARG A 40 -8.90 -17.52 -2.56
N TYR A 41 -9.17 -16.24 -2.84
CA TYR A 41 -8.12 -15.26 -3.08
C TYR A 41 -7.31 -14.98 -1.81
N LYS A 42 -5.99 -15.06 -1.96
CA LYS A 42 -4.99 -14.68 -0.96
C LYS A 42 -4.13 -13.57 -1.56
N ILE A 43 -4.39 -12.35 -1.11
CA ILE A 43 -3.78 -11.11 -1.60
C ILE A 43 -2.46 -10.90 -0.89
N ASN A 44 -1.42 -10.50 -1.62
CA ASN A 44 -0.15 -10.10 -1.02
C ASN A 44 -0.31 -8.75 -0.30
N PHE A 45 0.02 -8.72 0.99
CA PHE A 45 -0.17 -7.52 1.82
C PHE A 45 0.68 -6.33 1.35
N ASN A 46 1.92 -6.57 0.90
CA ASN A 46 2.78 -5.48 0.42
C ASN A 46 2.17 -4.82 -0.83
N SER A 47 1.72 -5.63 -1.80
CA SER A 47 1.03 -5.11 -2.99
C SER A 47 -0.24 -4.32 -2.64
N LEU A 48 -0.98 -4.76 -1.62
CA LEU A 48 -2.17 -4.06 -1.14
C LEU A 48 -1.83 -2.73 -0.47
N LEU A 49 -0.75 -2.68 0.32
CA LEU A 49 -0.27 -1.46 0.95
C LEU A 49 0.19 -0.43 -0.10
N GLU A 50 1.02 -0.84 -1.05
CA GLU A 50 1.47 0.01 -2.17
C GLU A 50 0.27 0.57 -2.95
N TRP A 51 -0.70 -0.28 -3.28
CA TRP A 51 -1.92 0.11 -3.98
C TRP A 51 -2.77 1.13 -3.21
N SER A 52 -2.85 0.99 -1.88
CA SER A 52 -3.62 1.93 -1.05
C SER A 52 -3.06 3.34 -1.04
N GLN A 53 -1.73 3.47 -1.18
CA GLN A 53 -1.04 4.76 -1.17
C GLN A 53 -1.22 5.52 -2.48
N GLY A 54 -1.37 4.80 -3.61
CA GLY A 54 -1.57 5.41 -4.93
C GLY A 54 -2.92 6.11 -5.12
N ARG A 55 -3.85 5.98 -4.17
CA ARG A 55 -5.19 6.60 -4.25
C ARG A 55 -5.51 7.35 -2.98
N THR A 56 -5.66 8.67 -3.08
CA THR A 56 -5.96 9.56 -1.94
C THR A 56 -7.18 9.10 -1.16
N SER A 57 -8.26 8.68 -1.82
CA SER A 57 -9.47 8.21 -1.15
C SER A 57 -9.27 6.92 -0.36
N ILE A 58 -8.41 6.02 -0.83
CA ILE A 58 -8.12 4.75 -0.16
C ILE A 58 -7.12 4.99 0.97
N LYS A 59 -6.10 5.83 0.73
CA LYS A 59 -5.16 6.28 1.75
C LYS A 59 -5.88 6.90 2.94
N ASN A 60 -6.84 7.79 2.69
CA ASN A 60 -7.64 8.41 3.75
C ASN A 60 -8.51 7.39 4.50
N LYS A 61 -9.08 6.40 3.80
CA LYS A 61 -9.84 5.32 4.44
C LYS A 61 -8.94 4.42 5.30
N LEU A 62 -7.76 4.06 4.81
CA LEU A 62 -6.75 3.31 5.57
C LEU A 62 -6.35 4.07 6.83
N ALA A 63 -6.08 5.38 6.71
CA ALA A 63 -5.65 6.22 7.82
C ALA A 63 -6.76 6.43 8.87
N ASN A 64 -8.02 6.63 8.45
CA ASN A 64 -9.08 7.05 9.37
C ASN A 64 -10.04 5.92 9.81
N ARG A 65 -10.09 4.81 9.06
CA ARG A 65 -11.05 3.70 9.28
C ARG A 65 -10.40 2.32 9.25
N GLY A 66 -9.14 2.25 8.84
CA GLY A 66 -8.37 1.02 8.80
C GLY A 66 -7.36 0.95 9.93
N ILE A 67 -6.43 0.02 9.84
CA ILE A 67 -5.32 -0.14 10.79
C ILE A 67 -4.42 1.10 10.84
N GLY A 68 -4.43 1.94 9.80
CA GLY A 68 -3.68 3.19 9.76
C GLY A 68 -4.06 4.16 10.88
N GLN A 69 -5.24 4.04 11.48
CA GLN A 69 -5.65 4.86 12.63
C GLN A 69 -4.81 4.57 13.89
N TYR A 70 -4.16 3.40 13.94
CA TYR A 70 -3.31 2.97 15.04
C TYR A 70 -1.81 3.02 14.67
N VAL A 71 -1.47 3.50 13.46
CA VAL A 71 -0.10 3.51 12.94
C VAL A 71 0.34 4.95 12.70
N ASP A 72 1.26 5.43 13.53
CA ASP A 72 1.84 6.78 13.37
C ASP A 72 2.66 6.89 12.07
N LYS A 73 3.57 5.93 11.83
CA LYS A 73 4.44 5.91 10.63
C LYS A 73 4.54 4.53 10.01
N TRP A 74 4.25 4.46 8.72
CA TRP A 74 4.47 3.26 7.92
C TRP A 74 5.94 3.15 7.50
N LYS A 75 6.55 1.95 7.66
CA LYS A 75 7.92 1.66 7.19
C LYS A 75 7.97 1.50 5.66
N ILE A 76 7.62 2.54 4.92
CA ILE A 76 7.59 2.53 3.44
C ILE A 76 8.97 2.93 2.93
N LYS A 77 9.63 2.05 2.16
CA LYS A 77 10.95 2.32 1.58
C LYS A 77 10.89 3.23 0.33
N ASN A 78 9.73 3.39 -0.30
CA ASN A 78 9.58 4.28 -1.44
C ASN A 78 9.43 5.73 -0.98
N LYS A 79 10.55 6.45 -1.03
CA LYS A 79 10.59 7.91 -0.96
C LYS A 79 9.92 8.46 -2.23
N LEU A 80 8.65 8.85 -2.15
CA LEU A 80 7.97 9.59 -3.23
C LEU A 80 8.72 10.91 -3.53
N PHE A 81 9.37 11.45 -2.49
CA PHE A 81 10.29 12.57 -2.54
C PHE A 81 11.42 12.28 -1.55
N SER A 82 12.63 12.09 -2.07
CA SER A 82 13.82 12.41 -1.29
C SER A 82 14.56 13.47 -2.05
N PRO A 83 14.74 14.68 -1.50
CA PRO A 83 15.83 15.50 -1.97
C PRO A 83 17.08 14.63 -1.81
N ASN A 84 17.67 14.21 -2.93
CA ASN A 84 18.99 13.59 -2.88
C ASN A 84 19.91 14.66 -2.27
N PRO A 85 20.57 14.41 -1.14
CA PRO A 85 21.49 15.38 -0.54
C PRO A 85 22.54 15.89 -1.55
N GLU A 86 22.90 15.07 -2.55
CA GLU A 86 23.79 15.46 -3.64
C GLU A 86 23.22 16.54 -4.58
N LEU A 87 21.89 16.62 -4.73
CA LEU A 87 21.24 17.67 -5.53
C LEU A 87 21.31 19.04 -4.83
N ILE A 88 21.39 19.05 -3.49
CA ILE A 88 21.52 20.28 -2.71
C ILE A 88 22.91 20.91 -2.94
N HIS A 89 23.96 20.09 -2.97
CA HIS A 89 25.34 20.55 -3.20
C HIS A 89 25.65 20.96 -4.65
N ARG A 90 24.78 20.62 -5.61
CA ARG A 90 24.97 20.99 -7.03
C ARG A 90 24.62 22.45 -7.32
N GLY A 91 23.82 23.10 -6.46
CA GLY A 91 23.42 24.50 -6.60
C GLY A 91 24.39 25.52 -6.01
N GLU A 92 25.33 25.09 -5.15
CA GLU A 92 26.30 25.97 -4.47
C GLU A 92 27.58 26.19 -5.28
N LYS A 93 27.81 25.42 -6.36
CA LYS A 93 28.90 25.68 -7.30
C LYS A 93 28.42 26.59 -8.42
N LYS A 94 28.29 27.88 -8.09
CA LYS A 94 28.19 28.96 -9.08
C LYS A 94 29.57 29.63 -9.17
N PRO A 95 30.25 29.69 -10.32
CA PRO A 95 31.16 30.80 -10.59
C PRO A 95 30.38 32.10 -10.80
#